data_AF-A0A1G2L990-F1
#
_entry.id   AF-A0A1G2L990-F1
#
_cell.length_a   1.000
_cell.length_b   1.000
_cell.length_c   1.000
_cell.angle_alpha   90.00
_cell.angle_beta   90.00
_cell.angle_gamma   90.00
#
_symmetry.space_group_name_H-M   'P 1'
#
loop_
_entity.id
_entity.type
_entity.pdbx_description
1 polymer ?
#
loop_
_entity_poly.entity_id
_entity_poly.type
_entity_poly.pdbx_seq_one_letter_code
_entity_poly.pdbx_strand_id
1 'polypeptide(L)'
;MNDMYSMKKYLSQIAITAGAAALLAPVAALGAFHEQLQKDAAGKREKIQQEREELKQKIEDQRDTIKEKGHAIKEELKERTTAIKQELEVRRTAAKQQMQTEIKKLRDDFRGKAEARKEEMNKKFGEKRSERIEQFFAKMVEKFERAIDRLDTLAEKIQTRINAATAQGKDMTNAHANLAVAQGKIDEAEKGLADAKAKYAELGATADAKKKFAEVKALVQDVEQKVKDAHAALVRTIADTKGMGTTTATTNPSQ
;
A
#
# COMPACT_ATOMS: atom_id res chain seq x y z
N MET A 1 -13.38 -94.17 42.25
CA MET A 1 -12.83 -94.18 40.88
C MET A 1 -11.34 -93.91 41.05
N ASN A 2 -10.52 -94.96 41.22
CA ASN A 2 -10.04 -95.85 40.14
C ASN A 2 -9.59 -95.00 38.95
N ASP A 3 -8.36 -95.08 38.47
CA ASP A 3 -7.34 -96.12 38.63
C ASP A 3 -6.10 -95.61 37.90
N MET A 4 -4.96 -96.24 38.18
CA MET A 4 -3.89 -96.50 37.20
C MET A 4 -3.20 -95.29 36.55
N TYR A 5 -1.89 -95.21 36.36
CA TYR A 5 -0.76 -96.14 36.31
C TYR A 5 0.40 -95.16 36.04
N SER A 6 1.65 -95.30 36.47
CA SER A 6 2.39 -96.38 37.09
C SER A 6 3.83 -95.86 37.13
N MET A 7 4.68 -96.56 37.88
CA MET A 7 6.12 -96.68 37.60
C MET A 7 6.98 -95.45 37.96
N LYS A 8 7.95 -95.48 38.88
CA LYS A 8 8.73 -96.55 39.53
C LYS A 8 9.22 -95.95 40.86
N LYS A 9 8.94 -96.59 42.00
CA LYS A 9 9.78 -97.61 42.65
C LYS A 9 11.12 -97.04 43.18
N TYR A 10 11.28 -97.19 44.49
CA TYR A 10 12.51 -97.18 45.29
C TYR A 10 13.06 -95.84 45.78
N LEU A 11 12.54 -95.44 46.95
CA LEU A 11 13.35 -94.86 48.02
C LEU A 11 14.44 -95.86 48.44
N SER A 12 15.58 -95.30 48.88
CA SER A 12 16.71 -95.96 49.55
C SER A 12 17.68 -96.69 48.61
N GLN A 13 18.70 -95.99 48.12
CA GLN A 13 20.09 -96.10 48.58
C GLN A 13 21.05 -95.20 47.77
N ILE A 14 21.88 -94.44 48.50
CA ILE A 14 23.27 -94.01 48.22
C ILE A 14 23.58 -93.36 46.85
N ALA A 15 23.95 -92.07 46.85
CA ALA A 15 25.27 -91.60 46.38
C ALA A 15 25.36 -90.07 46.27
N ILE A 16 26.50 -89.58 46.75
CA ILE A 16 27.15 -88.29 46.54
C ILE A 16 27.07 -87.88 45.05
N THR A 17 26.67 -86.64 44.73
CA THR A 17 27.42 -85.68 43.89
C THR A 17 26.60 -84.44 43.50
N ALA A 18 27.20 -83.28 43.78
CA ALA A 18 27.14 -82.00 43.07
C ALA A 18 25.79 -81.40 42.63
N GLY A 19 25.48 -80.23 43.22
CA GLY A 19 24.99 -79.08 42.45
C GLY A 19 23.54 -78.65 42.68
N ALA A 20 23.35 -77.61 43.51
CA ALA A 20 22.36 -76.52 43.40
C ALA A 20 22.35 -75.80 44.77
N ALA A 21 22.92 -74.60 44.87
CA ALA A 21 22.29 -73.31 44.52
C ALA A 21 21.47 -72.71 45.67
N ALA A 22 21.70 -71.41 45.85
CA ALA A 22 20.94 -70.45 46.63
C ALA A 22 21.03 -70.56 48.17
N LEU A 23 21.85 -69.70 48.75
CA LEU A 23 21.38 -68.44 49.36
C LEU A 23 22.62 -67.67 49.84
N LEU A 24 22.57 -66.34 49.74
CA LEU A 24 23.64 -65.35 50.00
C LEU A 24 24.47 -64.96 48.76
N ALA A 25 23.78 -64.37 47.77
CA ALA A 25 24.43 -63.33 46.97
C ALA A 25 24.72 -62.14 47.90
N PRO A 26 25.98 -61.67 47.98
CA PRO A 26 26.34 -60.59 48.88
C PRO A 26 25.72 -59.28 48.38
N VAL A 27 25.21 -58.47 49.31
CA VAL A 27 24.71 -57.09 49.14
C VAL A 27 25.66 -56.22 48.29
N ALA A 28 26.94 -56.58 48.20
CA ALA A 28 27.95 -56.00 47.30
C ALA A 28 27.57 -56.04 45.80
N ALA A 29 26.88 -57.08 45.31
CA ALA A 29 26.47 -57.19 43.91
C ALA A 29 25.32 -56.24 43.54
N LEU A 30 24.46 -55.88 44.51
CA LEU A 30 23.41 -54.86 44.37
C LEU A 30 23.99 -53.44 44.37
N GLY A 31 25.03 -53.18 45.18
CA GLY A 31 25.76 -51.92 45.19
C GLY A 31 26.52 -51.66 43.88
N ALA A 32 27.22 -52.67 43.35
CA ALA A 32 27.91 -52.58 42.06
C ALA A 32 26.95 -52.37 40.89
N PHE A 33 25.76 -52.99 40.91
CA PHE A 33 24.72 -52.79 39.90
C PHE A 33 24.08 -51.39 39.99
N HIS A 34 23.91 -50.85 41.19
CA HIS A 34 23.42 -49.48 41.40
C HIS A 34 24.46 -48.43 40.97
N GLU A 35 25.74 -48.67 41.22
CA GLU A 35 26.84 -47.82 40.77
C GLU A 35 27.00 -47.84 39.24
N GLN A 36 26.85 -49.01 38.62
CA GLN A 36 26.80 -49.17 37.16
C GLN A 36 25.60 -48.41 36.55
N LEU A 37 24.41 -48.54 37.17
CA LEU A 37 23.21 -47.81 36.77
C LEU A 37 23.36 -46.29 36.96
N GLN A 38 24.06 -45.83 38.00
CA GLN A 38 24.35 -44.41 38.19
C GLN A 38 25.35 -43.88 37.16
N LYS A 39 26.37 -44.66 36.79
CA LYS A 39 27.30 -44.31 35.70
C LYS A 39 26.63 -44.31 34.33
N ASP A 40 25.77 -45.27 34.04
CA ASP A 40 24.98 -45.33 32.80
C ASP A 40 23.94 -44.19 32.74
N ALA A 41 23.31 -43.86 33.87
CA ALA A 41 22.41 -42.71 33.96
C ALA A 41 23.16 -41.38 33.84
N ALA A 42 24.37 -41.27 34.40
CA ALA A 42 25.23 -40.10 34.26
C ALA A 42 25.69 -39.92 32.80
N GLY A 43 26.18 -40.97 32.14
CA GLY A 43 26.57 -40.93 30.73
C GLY A 43 25.40 -40.66 29.79
N LYS A 44 24.18 -41.16 30.10
CA LYS A 44 22.96 -40.79 29.37
C LYS A 44 22.58 -39.32 29.57
N ARG A 45 22.72 -38.78 30.79
CA ARG A 45 22.47 -37.36 31.07
C ARG A 45 23.47 -36.46 30.35
N GLU A 46 24.74 -36.86 30.30
CA GLU A 46 25.80 -36.13 29.61
C GLU A 46 25.55 -36.09 28.09
N LYS A 47 25.15 -37.22 27.49
CA LYS A 47 24.71 -37.27 26.08
C LYS A 47 23.48 -36.40 25.81
N ILE A 48 22.48 -36.43 26.68
CA ILE A 48 21.27 -35.59 26.55
C ILE A 48 21.62 -34.10 26.70
N GLN A 49 22.61 -33.75 27.54
CA GLN A 49 23.09 -32.37 27.68
C GLN A 49 23.84 -31.92 26.42
N GLN A 50 24.73 -32.76 25.88
CA GLN A 50 25.43 -32.48 24.62
C GLN A 50 24.45 -32.33 23.45
N GLU A 51 23.47 -33.23 23.31
CA GLU A 51 22.42 -33.13 22.29
C GLU A 51 21.57 -31.86 22.45
N ARG A 52 21.30 -31.42 23.69
CA ARG A 52 20.58 -30.17 23.96
C ARG A 52 21.40 -28.93 23.62
N GLU A 53 22.69 -28.93 23.89
CA GLU A 53 23.59 -27.82 23.53
C GLU A 53 23.74 -27.72 22.01
N GLU A 54 23.95 -28.84 21.32
CA GLU A 54 23.98 -28.88 19.85
C GLU A 54 22.64 -28.45 19.23
N LEU A 55 21.51 -28.90 19.80
CA LEU A 55 20.19 -28.49 19.33
C LEU A 55 19.96 -26.99 19.55
N LYS A 56 20.42 -26.45 20.69
CA LYS A 56 20.31 -25.03 21.01
C LYS A 56 21.14 -24.17 20.05
N GLN A 57 22.36 -24.59 19.74
CA GLN A 57 23.19 -23.98 18.70
C GLN A 57 22.51 -24.01 17.33
N LYS A 58 22.01 -25.18 16.89
CA LYS A 58 21.30 -25.30 15.61
C LYS A 58 20.07 -24.38 15.54
N ILE A 59 19.33 -24.22 16.64
CA ILE A 59 18.17 -23.32 16.71
C ILE A 59 18.60 -21.85 16.64
N GLU A 60 19.69 -21.46 17.31
CA GLU A 60 20.27 -20.11 17.22
C GLU A 60 20.73 -19.81 15.80
N ASP A 61 21.50 -20.71 15.19
CA ASP A 61 21.98 -20.58 13.81
C ASP A 61 20.81 -20.43 12.84
N GLN A 62 19.78 -21.29 12.96
CA GLN A 62 18.57 -21.20 12.14
C GLN A 62 17.82 -19.88 12.35
N ARG A 63 17.72 -19.41 13.59
CA ARG A 63 17.06 -18.13 13.89
C ARG A 63 17.80 -16.97 13.27
N ASP A 64 19.12 -16.98 13.31
CA ASP A 64 19.94 -15.92 12.71
C ASP A 64 19.90 -15.99 11.18
N THR A 65 19.91 -17.19 10.58
CA THR A 65 19.69 -17.34 9.14
C THR A 65 18.32 -16.82 8.70
N ILE A 66 17.28 -17.07 9.51
CA ILE A 66 15.91 -16.57 9.24
C ILE A 66 15.86 -15.05 9.36
N LYS A 67 16.52 -14.44 10.36
CA LYS A 67 16.62 -12.97 10.48
C LYS A 67 17.33 -12.37 9.28
N GLU A 68 18.46 -12.93 8.86
CA GLU A 68 19.21 -12.45 7.69
C GLU A 68 18.37 -12.52 6.40
N LYS A 69 17.71 -13.67 6.16
CA LYS A 69 16.78 -13.81 5.04
C LYS A 69 15.60 -12.85 5.14
N GLY A 70 15.05 -12.64 6.34
CA GLY A 70 14.00 -11.67 6.59
C GLY A 70 14.43 -10.22 6.30
N HIS A 71 15.66 -9.86 6.67
CA HIS A 71 16.25 -8.56 6.33
C HIS A 71 16.47 -8.41 4.83
N ALA A 72 17.04 -9.43 4.17
CA ALA A 72 17.27 -9.43 2.72
C ALA A 72 15.95 -9.28 1.95
N ILE A 73 14.92 -10.06 2.31
CA ILE A 73 13.58 -9.96 1.72
C ILE A 73 12.99 -8.56 1.96
N LYS A 74 13.15 -7.99 3.16
CA LYS A 74 12.63 -6.67 3.48
C LYS A 74 13.29 -5.57 2.65
N GLU A 75 14.61 -5.63 2.46
CA GLU A 75 15.32 -4.67 1.61
C GLU A 75 14.95 -4.85 0.13
N GLU A 76 14.89 -6.08 -0.37
CA GLU A 76 14.45 -6.34 -1.75
C GLU A 76 13.00 -5.87 -1.99
N LEU A 77 12.11 -6.06 -1.01
CA LEU A 77 10.73 -5.59 -1.09
C LEU A 77 10.66 -4.06 -1.10
N LYS A 78 11.50 -3.38 -0.31
CA LYS A 78 11.60 -1.91 -0.34
C LYS A 78 12.08 -1.42 -1.70
N GLU A 79 13.12 -2.03 -2.26
CA GLU A 79 13.67 -1.68 -3.58
C GLU A 79 12.65 -1.90 -4.71
N ARG A 80 11.93 -3.03 -4.69
CA ARG A 80 10.85 -3.28 -5.65
C ARG A 80 9.71 -2.27 -5.49
N THR A 81 9.36 -1.94 -4.25
CA THR A 81 8.31 -0.94 -3.98
C THR A 81 8.72 0.45 -4.42
N THR A 82 9.97 0.87 -4.22
CA THR A 82 10.48 2.16 -4.69
C THR A 82 10.55 2.22 -6.21
N ALA A 83 11.00 1.15 -6.87
CA ALA A 83 11.04 1.05 -8.33
C ALA A 83 9.62 1.13 -8.94
N ILE A 84 8.64 0.40 -8.39
CA ILE A 84 7.24 0.47 -8.84
C ILE A 84 6.67 1.88 -8.66
N LYS A 85 6.95 2.55 -7.53
CA LYS A 85 6.52 3.93 -7.31
C LYS A 85 7.10 4.89 -8.34
N GLN A 86 8.40 4.78 -8.64
CA GLN A 86 9.06 5.60 -9.65
C GLN A 86 8.46 5.37 -11.04
N GLU A 87 8.24 4.11 -11.43
CA GLU A 87 7.61 3.79 -12.72
C GLU A 87 6.17 4.35 -12.82
N LEU A 88 5.39 4.23 -11.75
CA LEU A 88 4.05 4.79 -11.68
C LEU A 88 4.05 6.32 -11.76
N GLU A 89 5.00 7.01 -11.11
CA GLU A 89 5.14 8.46 -11.23
C GLU A 89 5.52 8.90 -12.64
N VAL A 90 6.42 8.17 -13.30
CA VAL A 90 6.77 8.43 -14.72
C VAL A 90 5.57 8.22 -15.62
N ARG A 91 4.83 7.12 -15.46
CA ARG A 91 3.60 6.89 -16.25
C ARG A 91 2.54 7.95 -15.98
N ARG A 92 2.38 8.37 -14.72
CA ARG A 92 1.41 9.40 -14.33
C ARG A 92 1.77 10.77 -14.91
N THR A 93 3.04 11.15 -14.88
CA THR A 93 3.51 12.42 -15.46
C THR A 93 3.39 12.41 -16.98
N ALA A 94 3.76 11.32 -17.65
CA ALA A 94 3.57 11.16 -19.09
C ALA A 94 2.09 11.21 -19.49
N ALA A 95 1.21 10.51 -18.76
CA ALA A 95 -0.23 10.57 -18.99
C ALA A 95 -0.79 11.97 -18.75
N LYS A 96 -0.34 12.68 -17.70
CA LYS A 96 -0.73 14.08 -17.44
C LYS A 96 -0.30 14.99 -18.58
N GLN A 97 0.93 14.84 -19.09
CA GLN A 97 1.42 15.63 -20.22
C GLN A 97 0.61 15.38 -21.49
N GLN A 98 0.33 14.11 -21.82
CA GLN A 98 -0.53 13.76 -22.95
C GLN A 98 -1.91 14.40 -22.81
N MET A 99 -2.54 14.24 -21.65
CA MET A 99 -3.84 14.84 -21.36
C MET A 99 -3.81 16.37 -21.51
N GLN A 100 -2.80 17.04 -20.96
CA GLN A 100 -2.62 18.49 -21.10
C GLN A 100 -2.47 18.91 -22.57
N THR A 101 -1.75 18.14 -23.40
CA THR A 101 -1.62 18.44 -24.83
C THR A 101 -2.94 18.28 -25.58
N GLU A 102 -3.71 17.24 -25.26
CA GLU A 102 -5.04 17.02 -25.85
C GLU A 102 -6.02 18.12 -25.43
N ILE A 103 -6.00 18.53 -24.16
CA ILE A 103 -6.82 19.62 -23.65
C ILE A 103 -6.45 20.95 -24.30
N LYS A 104 -5.15 21.23 -24.50
CA LYS A 104 -4.70 22.42 -25.23
C LYS A 104 -5.23 22.41 -26.67
N LYS A 105 -5.12 21.28 -27.37
CA LYS A 105 -5.69 21.13 -28.71
C LYS A 105 -7.20 21.39 -28.70
N LEU A 106 -7.94 20.82 -27.75
CA LEU A 106 -9.38 21.05 -27.59
C LEU A 106 -9.72 22.52 -27.29
N ARG A 107 -8.88 23.22 -26.51
CA ARG A 107 -9.00 24.65 -26.23
C ARG A 107 -8.82 25.48 -27.50
N ASP A 108 -7.82 25.16 -28.30
CA ASP A 108 -7.54 25.86 -29.56
C ASP A 108 -8.61 25.55 -30.62
N ASP A 109 -8.99 24.28 -30.78
CA ASP A 109 -10.09 23.85 -31.64
C ASP A 109 -11.40 24.54 -31.27
N PHE A 110 -11.70 24.66 -29.98
CA PHE A 110 -12.91 25.32 -29.51
C PHE A 110 -12.91 26.80 -29.89
N ARG A 111 -11.78 27.49 -29.78
CA ARG A 111 -11.64 28.89 -30.19
C ARG A 111 -11.69 29.06 -31.71
N GLY A 112 -11.01 28.19 -32.46
CA GLY A 112 -10.98 28.23 -33.92
C GLY A 112 -12.33 27.97 -34.57
N LYS A 113 -13.18 27.13 -33.94
CA LYS A 113 -14.52 26.81 -34.44
C LYS A 113 -15.61 27.80 -34.00
N ALA A 114 -15.26 28.92 -33.36
CA ALA A 114 -16.23 29.86 -32.79
C ALA A 114 -17.11 30.53 -33.86
N GLU A 115 -16.53 31.05 -34.94
CA GLU A 115 -17.28 31.71 -36.01
C GLU A 115 -18.22 30.74 -36.73
N ALA A 116 -17.75 29.54 -37.05
CA ALA A 116 -18.58 28.49 -37.64
C ALA A 116 -19.78 28.11 -36.76
N ARG A 117 -19.57 27.98 -35.43
CA ARG A 117 -20.67 27.77 -34.47
C ARG A 117 -21.63 28.95 -34.43
N LYS A 118 -21.11 30.18 -34.43
CA LYS A 118 -21.93 31.41 -34.40
C LYS A 118 -22.84 31.47 -35.63
N GLU A 119 -22.33 31.17 -36.81
CA GLU A 119 -23.12 31.11 -38.05
C GLU A 119 -24.21 30.03 -38.00
N GLU A 120 -23.87 28.83 -37.54
CA GLU A 120 -24.83 27.73 -37.42
C GLU A 120 -25.94 28.07 -36.41
N MET A 121 -25.55 28.70 -35.30
CA MET A 121 -26.45 29.14 -34.26
C MET A 121 -27.33 30.32 -34.72
N ASN A 122 -26.78 31.27 -35.51
CA ASN A 122 -27.53 32.38 -36.13
C ASN A 122 -28.71 31.87 -36.97
N LYS A 123 -28.52 30.79 -37.73
CA LYS A 123 -29.59 30.16 -38.53
C LYS A 123 -30.74 29.63 -37.67
N LYS A 124 -30.50 29.28 -36.40
CA LYS A 124 -31.50 28.65 -35.51
C LYS A 124 -32.14 29.60 -34.51
N PHE A 125 -31.38 30.54 -33.97
CA PHE A 125 -31.84 31.37 -32.85
C PHE A 125 -31.91 32.86 -33.19
N GLY A 126 -31.43 33.26 -34.37
CA GLY A 126 -31.26 34.64 -34.76
C GLY A 126 -29.99 35.27 -34.15
N GLU A 127 -29.46 36.26 -34.85
CA GLU A 127 -28.14 36.85 -34.59
C GLU A 127 -27.94 37.32 -33.14
N LYS A 128 -28.86 38.16 -32.63
CA LYS A 128 -28.76 38.72 -31.27
C LYS A 128 -28.85 37.69 -30.14
N ARG A 129 -29.50 36.54 -30.38
CA ARG A 129 -29.62 35.49 -29.35
C ARG A 129 -28.38 34.60 -29.38
N SER A 130 -27.95 34.21 -30.56
CA SER A 130 -26.72 33.43 -30.76
C SER A 130 -25.49 34.15 -30.24
N GLU A 131 -25.35 35.45 -30.52
CA GLU A 131 -24.24 36.24 -30.01
C GLU A 131 -24.20 36.27 -28.48
N ARG A 132 -25.34 36.50 -27.81
CA ARG A 132 -25.40 36.49 -26.35
C ARG A 132 -25.04 35.13 -25.75
N ILE A 133 -25.47 34.04 -26.40
CA ILE A 133 -25.18 32.68 -25.95
C ILE A 133 -23.69 32.38 -26.11
N GLU A 134 -23.10 32.67 -27.27
CA GLU A 134 -21.66 32.45 -27.52
C GLU A 134 -20.80 33.28 -26.56
N GLN A 135 -21.12 34.56 -26.39
CA GLN A 135 -20.40 35.42 -25.45
C GLN A 135 -20.49 34.91 -24.00
N PHE A 136 -21.66 34.44 -23.58
CA PHE A 136 -21.84 33.89 -22.23
C PHE A 136 -21.01 32.62 -22.04
N PHE A 137 -21.12 31.67 -22.97
CA PHE A 137 -20.41 30.40 -22.88
C PHE A 137 -18.89 30.59 -22.97
N ALA A 138 -18.41 31.44 -23.88
CA ALA A 138 -17.00 31.77 -24.01
C ALA A 138 -16.41 32.37 -22.72
N LYS A 139 -17.10 33.35 -22.11
CA LYS A 139 -16.67 33.95 -20.83
C LYS A 139 -16.65 32.93 -19.70
N MET A 140 -17.61 32.02 -19.67
CA MET A 140 -17.68 30.96 -18.67
C MET A 140 -16.53 29.96 -18.82
N VAL A 141 -16.28 29.48 -20.05
CA VAL A 141 -15.13 28.63 -20.37
C VAL A 141 -13.83 29.29 -19.95
N GLU A 142 -13.62 30.54 -20.33
CA GLU A 142 -12.42 31.30 -19.97
C GLU A 142 -12.21 31.39 -18.45
N LYS A 143 -13.29 31.62 -17.68
CA LYS A 143 -13.22 31.65 -16.21
C LYS A 143 -12.80 30.31 -15.63
N PHE A 144 -13.37 29.20 -16.12
CA PHE A 144 -12.99 27.86 -15.65
C PHE A 144 -11.57 27.50 -16.04
N GLU A 145 -11.15 27.80 -17.28
CA GLU A 145 -9.76 27.61 -17.73
C GLU A 145 -8.78 28.33 -16.80
N ARG A 146 -9.02 29.61 -16.53
CA ARG A 146 -8.17 30.39 -15.61
C ARG A 146 -8.17 29.83 -14.18
N ALA A 147 -9.33 29.36 -13.71
CA ALA A 147 -9.44 28.78 -12.37
C ALA A 147 -8.65 27.48 -12.26
N ILE A 148 -8.79 26.58 -13.24
CA ILE A 148 -8.05 25.32 -13.34
C ILE A 148 -6.55 25.60 -13.44
N ASP A 149 -6.11 26.47 -14.35
CA ASP A 149 -4.69 26.82 -14.52
C ASP A 149 -4.08 27.36 -13.20
N ARG A 150 -4.85 28.16 -12.44
CA ARG A 150 -4.44 28.66 -11.12
C ARG A 150 -4.36 27.54 -10.07
N LEU A 151 -5.30 26.60 -10.07
CA LEU A 151 -5.30 25.45 -9.16
C LEU A 151 -4.11 24.52 -9.44
N ASP A 152 -3.80 24.26 -10.70
CA ASP A 152 -2.65 23.43 -11.09
C ASP A 152 -1.33 24.08 -10.66
N THR A 153 -1.17 25.38 -10.93
CA THR A 153 0.00 26.16 -10.45
C THR A 153 0.15 26.11 -8.92
N LEU A 154 -0.97 26.15 -8.19
CA LEU A 154 -0.95 26.05 -6.73
C LEU A 154 -0.57 24.64 -6.27
N ALA A 155 -1.12 23.60 -6.91
CA ALA A 155 -0.79 22.21 -6.64
C ALA A 155 0.71 21.93 -6.85
N GLU A 156 1.31 22.46 -7.92
CA GLU A 156 2.75 22.35 -8.18
C GLU A 156 3.59 23.00 -7.07
N LYS A 157 3.25 24.24 -6.68
CA LYS A 157 3.95 24.94 -5.59
C LYS A 157 3.85 24.19 -4.26
N ILE A 158 2.70 23.60 -3.97
CA ILE A 158 2.49 22.78 -2.78
C ILE A 158 3.30 21.49 -2.86
N GLN A 159 3.33 20.82 -4.02
CA GLN A 159 4.16 19.64 -4.24
C GLN A 159 5.63 19.92 -3.93
N THR A 160 6.17 21.04 -4.44
CA THR A 160 7.56 21.45 -4.16
C THR A 160 7.80 21.62 -2.65
N ARG A 161 6.86 22.26 -1.94
CA ARG A 161 6.97 22.45 -0.48
C ARG A 161 6.90 21.15 0.30
N ILE A 162 5.99 20.25 -0.08
CA ILE A 162 5.87 18.92 0.52
C ILE A 162 7.17 18.14 0.32
N ASN A 163 7.71 18.09 -0.90
CA ASN A 163 8.95 17.37 -1.19
C ASN A 163 10.13 17.92 -0.38
N ALA A 164 10.24 19.25 -0.27
CA ALA A 164 11.26 19.88 0.57
C ALA A 164 11.10 19.52 2.06
N ALA A 165 9.87 19.40 2.55
CA ALA A 165 9.60 19.02 3.94
C ALA A 165 9.88 17.54 4.22
N THR A 166 9.55 16.66 3.28
CA THR A 166 9.88 15.22 3.34
C THR A 166 11.39 15.02 3.34
N ALA A 167 12.14 15.79 2.55
CA ALA A 167 13.60 15.76 2.55
C ALA A 167 14.21 16.24 3.89
N GLN A 168 13.49 17.09 4.64
CA GLN A 168 13.85 17.49 6.01
C GLN A 168 13.42 16.47 7.08
N GLY A 169 12.92 15.29 6.69
CA GLY A 169 12.50 14.23 7.60
C GLY A 169 11.15 14.46 8.28
N LYS A 170 10.34 15.42 7.81
CA LYS A 170 8.98 15.65 8.32
C LYS A 170 8.01 14.65 7.68
N ASP A 171 7.10 14.09 8.48
CA ASP A 171 6.03 13.24 7.96
C ASP A 171 5.02 14.09 7.16
N MET A 172 4.92 13.82 5.86
CA MET A 172 4.02 14.50 4.93
C MET A 172 2.99 13.55 4.32
N THR A 173 2.75 12.38 4.94
CA THR A 173 1.88 11.33 4.38
C THR A 173 0.48 11.86 4.05
N ASN A 174 -0.14 12.60 4.97
CA ASN A 174 -1.47 13.19 4.77
C ASN A 174 -1.48 14.29 3.71
N ALA A 175 -0.43 15.13 3.69
CA ALA A 175 -0.30 16.19 2.70
C ALA A 175 -0.14 15.61 1.27
N HIS A 176 0.65 14.55 1.10
CA HIS A 176 0.76 13.83 -0.18
C HIS A 176 -0.58 13.23 -0.62
N ALA A 177 -1.31 12.60 0.29
CA ALA A 177 -2.62 12.01 -0.01
C ALA A 177 -3.63 13.09 -0.44
N ASN A 178 -3.75 14.18 0.32
CA ASN A 178 -4.67 15.27 0.01
C ASN A 178 -4.28 16.01 -1.28
N LEU A 179 -2.98 16.17 -1.57
CA LEU A 179 -2.53 16.74 -2.83
C LEU A 179 -2.91 15.86 -4.02
N ALA A 180 -2.79 14.54 -3.88
CA ALA A 180 -3.20 13.62 -4.94
C ALA A 180 -4.71 13.70 -5.21
N VAL A 181 -5.53 13.84 -4.16
CA VAL A 181 -6.98 14.10 -4.29
C VAL A 181 -7.25 15.41 -5.02
N ALA A 182 -6.55 16.49 -4.65
CA ALA A 182 -6.70 17.77 -5.31
C ALA A 182 -6.35 17.71 -6.80
N GLN A 183 -5.23 17.07 -7.16
CA GLN A 183 -4.82 16.85 -8.55
C GLN A 183 -5.86 16.05 -9.33
N GLY A 184 -6.40 14.98 -8.76
CA GLY A 184 -7.48 14.21 -9.40
C GLY A 184 -8.73 15.04 -9.68
N LYS A 185 -9.10 15.94 -8.76
CA LYS A 185 -10.24 16.86 -8.96
C LYS A 185 -9.98 17.93 -10.01
N ILE A 186 -8.73 18.40 -10.16
CA ILE A 186 -8.33 19.29 -11.25
C ILE A 186 -8.49 18.56 -12.60
N ASP A 187 -7.98 17.32 -12.71
CA ASP A 187 -8.09 16.50 -13.92
C ASP A 187 -9.56 16.21 -14.29
N GLU A 188 -10.41 15.91 -13.30
CA GLU A 188 -11.84 15.72 -13.50
C GLU A 188 -12.55 17.00 -13.97
N ALA A 189 -12.15 18.17 -13.47
CA ALA A 189 -12.69 19.46 -13.89
C ALA A 189 -12.28 19.80 -15.33
N GLU A 190 -11.03 19.51 -15.72
CA GLU A 190 -10.54 19.68 -17.08
C GLU A 190 -11.33 18.83 -18.08
N LYS A 191 -11.52 17.54 -17.77
CA LYS A 191 -12.33 16.63 -18.58
C LYS A 191 -13.78 17.11 -18.69
N GLY A 192 -14.40 17.46 -17.56
CA GLY A 192 -15.77 17.98 -17.57
C GLY A 192 -15.93 19.25 -18.42
N LEU A 193 -14.93 20.14 -18.41
CA LEU A 193 -14.93 21.34 -19.23
C LEU A 193 -14.78 21.02 -20.73
N ALA A 194 -13.96 20.02 -21.08
CA ALA A 194 -13.86 19.50 -22.44
C ALA A 194 -15.20 18.92 -22.92
N ASP A 195 -15.86 18.12 -22.09
CA ASP A 195 -17.18 17.55 -22.40
C ASP A 195 -18.25 18.65 -22.59
N ALA A 196 -18.24 19.67 -21.72
CA ALA A 196 -19.13 20.81 -21.83
C ALA A 196 -18.94 21.57 -23.16
N LYS A 197 -17.68 21.77 -23.59
CA LYS A 197 -17.35 22.38 -24.89
C LYS A 197 -17.85 21.54 -26.06
N ALA A 198 -17.63 20.22 -26.00
CA ALA A 198 -18.09 19.30 -27.04
C ALA A 198 -19.62 19.30 -27.17
N LYS A 199 -20.33 19.22 -26.04
CA LYS A 199 -21.80 19.28 -26.02
C LYS A 199 -22.35 20.64 -26.47
N TYR A 200 -21.66 21.72 -26.14
CA TYR A 200 -22.02 23.05 -26.62
C TYR A 200 -21.89 23.16 -28.14
N ALA A 201 -20.87 22.56 -28.74
CA ALA A 201 -20.70 22.54 -30.19
C ALA A 201 -21.86 21.82 -30.93
N GLU A 202 -22.56 20.89 -30.28
CA GLU A 202 -23.73 20.21 -30.85
C GLU A 202 -25.01 21.08 -30.89
N LEU A 203 -25.03 22.26 -30.25
CA LEU A 203 -26.22 23.12 -30.18
C LEU A 203 -26.64 23.70 -31.53
N GLY A 204 -25.66 24.01 -32.39
CA GLY A 204 -25.91 24.49 -33.75
C GLY A 204 -26.58 23.45 -34.64
N ALA A 205 -26.35 22.15 -34.38
CA ALA A 205 -26.73 21.06 -35.27
C ALA A 205 -28.09 20.40 -34.94
N THR A 206 -28.62 20.55 -33.71
CA THR A 206 -29.80 19.79 -33.25
C THR A 206 -31.13 20.56 -33.27
N ALA A 207 -32.27 19.86 -33.41
CA ALA A 207 -33.62 20.44 -33.31
C ALA A 207 -34.03 20.68 -31.84
N ASP A 208 -33.57 19.84 -30.91
CA ASP A 208 -33.89 19.89 -29.47
C ASP A 208 -32.92 20.76 -28.66
N ALA A 209 -32.76 22.02 -29.07
CA ALA A 209 -31.86 22.97 -28.46
C ALA A 209 -32.04 23.10 -26.93
N LYS A 210 -33.29 23.13 -26.45
CA LYS A 210 -33.60 23.32 -25.01
C LYS A 210 -33.05 22.18 -24.15
N LYS A 211 -33.14 20.94 -24.63
CA LYS A 211 -32.61 19.76 -23.93
C LYS A 211 -31.08 19.81 -23.89
N LYS A 212 -30.45 20.14 -25.01
CA LYS A 212 -28.99 20.28 -25.11
C LYS A 212 -28.45 21.41 -24.22
N PHE A 213 -29.14 22.53 -24.12
CA PHE A 213 -28.78 23.59 -23.16
C PHE A 213 -28.84 23.10 -21.71
N ALA A 214 -29.81 22.26 -21.35
CA ALA A 214 -29.89 21.69 -20.02
C ALA A 214 -28.72 20.72 -19.75
N GLU A 215 -28.34 19.89 -20.72
CA GLU A 215 -27.17 19.01 -20.66
C GLU A 215 -25.87 19.82 -20.46
N VAL A 216 -25.65 20.86 -21.28
CA VAL A 216 -24.48 21.75 -21.16
C VAL A 216 -24.46 22.42 -19.79
N LYS A 217 -25.60 22.92 -19.30
CA LYS A 217 -25.71 23.54 -17.98
C LYS A 217 -25.35 22.56 -16.86
N ALA A 218 -25.83 21.31 -16.93
CA ALA A 218 -25.52 20.30 -15.92
C ALA A 218 -24.02 20.00 -15.87
N LEU A 219 -23.36 19.84 -17.04
CA LEU A 219 -21.92 19.66 -17.12
C LEU A 219 -21.15 20.83 -16.53
N VAL A 220 -21.60 22.06 -16.80
CA VAL A 220 -20.99 23.27 -16.25
C VAL A 220 -21.09 23.30 -14.72
N GLN A 221 -22.25 22.96 -14.16
CA GLN A 221 -22.43 22.92 -12.71
C GLN A 221 -21.57 21.84 -12.05
N ASP A 222 -21.40 20.70 -12.72
CA ASP A 222 -20.49 19.64 -12.27
C ASP A 222 -19.02 20.10 -12.32
N VAL A 223 -18.59 20.80 -13.38
CA VAL A 223 -17.26 21.42 -13.46
C VAL A 223 -17.06 22.43 -12.33
N GLU A 224 -18.07 23.27 -12.06
CA GLU A 224 -18.03 24.22 -10.94
C GLU A 224 -17.80 23.51 -9.60
N GLN A 225 -18.52 22.41 -9.36
CA GLN A 225 -18.36 21.64 -8.14
C GLN A 225 -16.97 21.03 -8.03
N LYS A 226 -16.46 20.44 -9.11
CA LYS A 226 -15.11 19.85 -9.15
C LYS A 226 -14.01 20.88 -8.90
N VAL A 227 -14.15 22.10 -9.43
CA VAL A 227 -13.22 23.21 -9.16
C VAL A 227 -13.25 23.61 -7.67
N LYS A 228 -14.44 23.66 -7.06
CA LYS A 228 -14.57 23.93 -5.62
C LYS A 228 -13.97 22.82 -4.77
N ASP A 229 -14.21 21.56 -5.14
CA ASP A 229 -13.68 20.39 -4.43
C ASP A 229 -12.15 20.32 -4.52
N ALA A 230 -11.59 20.60 -5.71
CA ALA A 230 -10.16 20.74 -5.92
C ALA A 230 -9.57 21.82 -5.01
N HIS A 231 -10.18 23.00 -4.98
CA HIS A 231 -9.75 24.08 -4.09
C HIS A 231 -9.81 23.66 -2.61
N ALA A 232 -10.91 23.04 -2.17
CA ALA A 232 -11.06 22.57 -0.80
C ALA A 232 -9.99 21.53 -0.42
N ALA A 233 -9.67 20.61 -1.33
CA ALA A 233 -8.60 19.63 -1.15
C ALA A 233 -7.23 20.31 -1.03
N LEU A 234 -6.91 21.31 -1.89
CA LEU A 234 -5.66 22.07 -1.76
C LEU A 234 -5.57 22.83 -0.43
N VAL A 235 -6.69 23.39 0.05
CA VAL A 235 -6.73 24.05 1.37
C VAL A 235 -6.44 23.05 2.50
N ARG A 236 -6.99 21.82 2.42
CA ARG A 236 -6.67 20.75 3.38
C ARG A 236 -5.20 20.37 3.33
N THR A 237 -4.63 20.21 2.14
CA THR A 237 -3.18 19.99 1.98
C THR A 237 -2.36 21.12 2.61
N ILE A 238 -2.77 22.37 2.42
CA ILE A 238 -2.12 23.52 3.07
C ILE A 238 -2.24 23.43 4.59
N ALA A 239 -3.39 23.03 5.12
CA ALA A 239 -3.58 22.85 6.57
C ALA A 239 -2.65 21.77 7.14
N ASP A 240 -2.50 20.63 6.45
CA ASP A 240 -1.60 19.54 6.86
C ASP A 240 -0.12 19.94 6.80
N THR A 241 0.23 20.87 5.90
CA THR A 241 1.57 21.48 5.85
C THR A 241 1.74 22.64 6.83
N LYS A 242 0.66 23.10 7.48
CA LYS A 242 0.63 24.22 8.44
C LYS A 242 1.06 23.75 9.84
N GLY A 243 2.27 23.22 9.92
CA GLY A 243 3.03 22.94 11.14
C GLY A 243 4.55 23.10 10.92
N MET A 244 4.92 23.65 9.76
CA MET A 244 6.31 23.77 9.30
C MET A 244 7.01 25.06 9.79
N GLY A 245 6.27 25.97 10.43
CA GLY A 245 6.77 27.26 10.94
C GLY A 245 7.15 27.21 12.42
N THR A 246 8.47 27.32 12.66
CA THR A 246 9.17 27.72 13.90
C THR A 246 8.86 26.99 15.21
N THR A 247 9.60 25.92 15.48
CA THR A 247 10.24 25.71 16.79
C THR A 247 11.73 25.47 16.58
N THR A 248 12.44 26.49 16.13
CA THR A 248 13.86 26.62 16.48
C THR A 248 13.87 27.10 17.92
N ALA A 249 13.86 26.17 18.86
CA ALA A 249 14.22 26.47 20.24
C ALA A 249 15.72 26.77 20.24
N THR A 250 16.09 28.02 19.98
CA THR A 250 17.41 28.53 20.38
C THR A 250 17.43 28.57 21.90
N THR A 251 17.82 27.45 22.53
CA THR A 251 18.31 27.45 23.90
C THR A 251 19.62 28.23 23.90
N ASN A 252 19.53 29.52 24.21
CA ASN A 252 20.68 30.36 24.50
C ASN A 252 21.39 29.77 25.74
N PRO A 253 22.67 29.39 25.69
CA PRO A 253 23.37 28.94 26.88
C PRO A 253 23.63 30.13 27.78
N SER A 254 23.15 30.04 29.02
CA SER A 254 23.42 30.99 30.09
C SER A 254 24.93 31.21 30.26
N GLN A 255 25.35 32.46 30.23
CA GLN A 255 26.56 32.96 30.88
C GLN A 255 26.16 34.02 31.90
#